data_AF-A0A0X3TFX3-F1
#
_entry.id   AF-A0A0X3TFX3-F1
#
_cell.length_a   1.000
_cell.length_b   1.000
_cell.length_c   1.000
_cell.angle_alpha   90.00
_cell.angle_beta   90.00
_cell.angle_gamma   90.00
#
_symmetry.space_group_name_H-M   'P 1'
#
loop_
_entity.id
_entity.type
_entity.pdbx_description
1 polymer ?
#
loop_
_entity_poly.entity_id
_entity_poly.type
_entity_poly.pdbx_seq_one_letter_code
_entity_poly.pdbx_strand_id
1 'polypeptide(L)'
;MVETMSDSLEQRQLQWKRLQLNCRRGNAEVEHLLSAYCRDLNPEVPSQVAEMEILETLLAESDQTLFEWLVQPDSDGADTTPDMFKPLIQAIRSRYLST
;
A
#
# COMPACT_ATOMS: atom_id res chain seq x y z
N MET A 1 -34.30 4.48 0.73
CA MET A 1 -32.95 4.79 1.24
C MET A 1 -31.97 3.73 0.72
N VAL A 2 -31.58 3.81 -0.56
CA VAL A 2 -30.68 2.83 -1.21
C VAL A 2 -29.46 3.53 -1.83
N GLU A 3 -29.44 4.86 -1.87
CA GLU A 3 -28.36 5.66 -2.48
C GLU A 3 -27.02 5.53 -1.74
N THR A 4 -27.01 5.40 -0.41
CA THR A 4 -25.79 5.49 0.40
C THR A 4 -24.78 4.34 0.22
N MET A 5 -25.21 3.15 -0.23
CA MET A 5 -24.29 2.02 -0.41
C MET A 5 -23.52 2.11 -1.73
N SER A 6 -24.17 2.51 -2.82
CA SER A 6 -23.57 2.63 -4.14
C SER A 6 -22.50 3.72 -4.19
N ASP A 7 -22.77 4.88 -3.57
CA ASP A 7 -21.81 5.99 -3.48
C ASP A 7 -20.52 5.58 -2.75
N SER A 8 -20.62 4.76 -1.70
CA SER A 8 -19.46 4.33 -0.92
C SER A 8 -18.52 3.40 -1.69
N LEU A 9 -19.06 2.55 -2.56
CA LEU A 9 -18.25 1.64 -3.38
C LEU A 9 -17.55 2.40 -4.51
N GLU A 10 -18.25 3.31 -5.17
CA GLU A 10 -17.67 4.15 -6.22
C GLU A 10 -16.51 4.99 -5.68
N GLN A 11 -16.68 5.58 -4.49
CA GLN A 11 -15.61 6.31 -3.80
C GLN A 11 -14.37 5.45 -3.52
N ARG A 12 -14.57 4.21 -3.05
CA ARG A 12 -13.47 3.25 -2.82
C ARG A 12 -12.78 2.86 -4.13
N GLN A 13 -13.53 2.64 -5.21
CA GLN A 13 -12.95 2.36 -6.52
C GLN A 13 -12.10 3.53 -7.04
N LEU A 14 -12.56 4.76 -6.84
CA LEU A 14 -11.80 5.96 -7.18
C LEU A 14 -10.55 6.12 -6.29
N GLN A 15 -10.63 5.80 -5.01
CA GLN A 15 -9.46 5.78 -4.11
C GLN A 15 -8.46 4.73 -4.58
N TRP A 16 -8.89 3.50 -4.86
CA TRP A 16 -8.03 2.43 -5.36
C TRP A 16 -7.30 2.81 -6.64
N LYS A 17 -7.99 3.41 -7.62
CA LYS A 17 -7.37 3.93 -8.84
C LYS A 17 -6.33 5.03 -8.56
N ARG A 18 -6.58 5.90 -7.58
CA ARG A 18 -5.59 6.92 -7.16
C ARG A 18 -4.37 6.28 -6.52
N LEU A 19 -4.56 5.27 -5.67
CA LEU A 19 -3.45 4.53 -5.06
C LEU A 19 -2.57 3.86 -6.12
N GLN A 20 -3.17 3.24 -7.14
CA GLN A 20 -2.41 2.65 -8.26
C GLN A 20 -1.53 3.67 -8.99
N LEU A 21 -1.99 4.92 -9.13
CA LEU A 21 -1.19 6.00 -9.72
C LEU A 21 -0.07 6.44 -8.79
N ASN A 22 -0.34 6.52 -7.48
CA ASN A 22 0.61 6.93 -6.44
C ASN A 22 1.65 5.85 -6.10
N CYS A 23 1.46 4.62 -6.57
CA CYS A 23 2.48 3.57 -6.52
C CYS A 23 3.64 3.81 -7.49
N ARG A 24 3.54 4.76 -8.43
CA ARG A 24 4.65 5.14 -9.32
C ARG A 24 5.76 5.84 -8.53
N ARG A 25 7.00 5.39 -8.67
CA ARG A 25 8.15 5.84 -7.85
C ARG A 25 9.41 6.02 -8.69
N GLY A 26 10.36 6.81 -8.18
CA GLY A 26 11.68 6.95 -8.80
C GLY A 26 12.54 5.69 -8.64
N ASN A 27 12.25 4.87 -7.62
CA ASN A 27 12.90 3.59 -7.39
C ASN A 27 12.06 2.43 -7.96
N ALA A 28 12.63 1.68 -8.90
CA ALA A 28 11.93 0.62 -9.61
C ALA A 28 11.54 -0.58 -8.72
N GLU A 29 12.35 -0.91 -7.72
CA GLU A 29 12.08 -2.03 -6.80
C GLU A 29 10.91 -1.67 -5.87
N VAL A 30 10.92 -0.46 -5.31
CA VAL A 30 9.82 0.07 -4.50
C VAL A 30 8.54 0.18 -5.32
N GLU A 31 8.61 0.73 -6.54
CA GLU A 31 7.46 0.80 -7.45
C GLU A 31 6.89 -0.59 -7.71
N HIS A 32 7.74 -1.58 -8.00
CA HIS A 32 7.32 -2.94 -8.28
C HIS A 32 6.56 -3.56 -7.10
N LEU A 33 7.10 -3.46 -5.90
CA LEU A 33 6.49 -3.98 -4.67
C LEU A 33 5.11 -3.35 -4.39
N LEU A 34 5.04 -2.03 -4.42
CA LEU A 34 3.81 -1.28 -4.15
C LEU A 34 2.76 -1.52 -5.23
N SER A 35 3.16 -1.50 -6.50
CA SER A 35 2.26 -1.70 -7.64
C SER A 35 1.76 -3.14 -7.75
N ALA A 36 2.54 -4.13 -7.30
CA ALA A 36 2.06 -5.49 -7.17
C ALA A 36 0.98 -5.53 -6.10
N TYR A 37 1.30 -5.16 -4.85
CA TYR A 37 0.35 -5.21 -3.74
C TYR A 37 -0.96 -4.46 -4.02
N CYS A 38 -0.87 -3.21 -4.48
CA CYS A 38 -2.04 -2.38 -4.74
C CYS A 38 -2.98 -2.97 -5.80
N ARG A 39 -2.44 -3.66 -6.81
CA ARG A 39 -3.22 -4.29 -7.88
C ARG A 39 -4.12 -5.42 -7.37
N ASP A 40 -3.69 -6.10 -6.32
CA ASP A 40 -4.41 -7.23 -5.74
C ASP A 40 -5.44 -6.82 -4.68
N LEU A 41 -5.44 -5.55 -4.29
CA LEU A 41 -6.49 -5.00 -3.45
C LEU A 41 -7.82 -4.97 -4.20
N ASN A 42 -8.87 -5.34 -3.50
CA ASN A 42 -10.25 -5.34 -3.94
C ASN A 42 -11.04 -4.33 -3.08
N PRO A 43 -11.50 -3.21 -3.67
CA PRO A 43 -12.26 -2.16 -2.97
C PRO A 43 -13.64 -2.62 -2.46
N GLU A 44 -14.10 -3.82 -2.85
CA GLU A 44 -15.34 -4.42 -2.36
C GLU A 44 -15.17 -5.18 -1.03
N VAL A 45 -13.93 -5.54 -0.66
CA VAL A 45 -13.63 -6.34 0.53
C VAL A 45 -13.32 -5.43 1.72
N PRO A 46 -14.13 -5.42 2.80
CA PRO A 46 -13.97 -4.47 3.91
C PRO A 46 -12.60 -4.49 4.60
N SER A 47 -11.98 -5.66 4.75
CA SER A 47 -10.64 -5.76 5.35
C SER A 47 -9.57 -5.08 4.49
N GLN A 48 -9.70 -5.17 3.18
CA GLN A 48 -8.74 -4.55 2.24
C GLN A 48 -8.99 -3.05 2.07
N VAL A 49 -10.19 -2.56 2.35
CA VAL A 49 -10.47 -1.11 2.43
C VAL A 49 -9.66 -0.47 3.56
N ALA A 50 -9.56 -1.12 4.73
CA ALA A 50 -8.71 -0.62 5.82
C ALA A 50 -7.22 -0.62 5.43
N GLU A 51 -6.77 -1.62 4.67
CA GLU A 51 -5.41 -1.64 4.12
C GLU A 51 -5.16 -0.51 3.11
N MET A 52 -6.17 -0.13 2.32
CA MET A 52 -6.07 1.00 1.38
C MET A 52 -5.82 2.33 2.11
N GLU A 53 -6.43 2.55 3.27
CA GLU A 53 -6.20 3.76 4.08
C GLU A 53 -4.77 3.81 4.65
N ILE A 54 -4.26 2.67 5.12
CA ILE A 54 -2.88 2.55 5.61
C ILE A 54 -1.90 2.72 4.44
N LEU A 55 -2.20 2.13 3.27
CA LEU A 55 -1.40 2.26 2.07
C LEU A 55 -1.36 3.71 1.58
N GLU A 56 -2.48 4.43 1.62
CA GLU A 56 -2.51 5.86 1.27
C GLU A 56 -1.55 6.67 2.14
N THR A 57 -1.53 6.39 3.44
CA THR A 57 -0.63 7.04 4.39
C THR A 57 0.83 6.64 4.14
N LEU A 58 1.10 5.36 3.88
CA LEU A 58 2.43 4.88 3.52
C LEU A 58 2.95 5.55 2.25
N LEU A 59 2.10 5.74 1.24
CA LEU A 59 2.48 6.39 -0.02
C LEU A 59 2.79 7.89 0.12
N ALA A 60 2.49 8.52 1.26
CA ALA A 60 2.92 9.89 1.53
C ALA A 60 4.42 9.97 1.90
N GLU A 61 5.04 8.84 2.24
CA GLU A 61 6.45 8.78 2.61
C GLU A 61 7.38 8.96 1.39
N SER A 62 8.61 9.36 1.70
CA SER A 62 9.65 9.56 0.68
C SER A 62 10.11 8.25 0.06
N ASP A 63 10.60 8.29 -1.18
CA ASP A 63 11.15 7.12 -1.87
C ASP A 63 12.32 6.49 -1.10
N GLN A 64 13.12 7.29 -0.39
CA GLN A 64 14.20 6.81 0.47
C GLN A 64 13.65 6.01 1.66
N THR A 65 12.67 6.57 2.38
CA THR A 65 12.00 5.91 3.50
C THR A 65 11.36 4.59 3.07
N LEU A 66 10.64 4.61 1.95
CA LEU A 66 9.98 3.43 1.39
C LEU A 66 10.99 2.36 0.98
N PHE A 67 12.13 2.75 0.41
CA PHE A 67 13.21 1.84 0.07
C PHE A 67 13.78 1.14 1.32
N GLU A 68 14.08 1.91 2.36
CA GLU A 68 14.59 1.38 3.63
C GLU A 68 13.62 0.37 4.24
N TRP A 69 12.33 0.70 4.31
CA TRP A 69 11.34 -0.16 4.95
C TRP A 69 10.95 -1.39 4.12
N LEU A 70 10.85 -1.27 2.80
CA LEU A 70 10.36 -2.35 1.93
C LEU A 70 11.47 -3.25 1.39
N VAL A 71 12.63 -2.68 1.08
CA VAL A 71 13.72 -3.37 0.38
C VAL A 71 14.85 -3.73 1.34
N GLN A 72 15.14 -2.89 2.33
CA GLN A 72 16.27 -3.06 3.26
C GLN A 72 15.85 -3.15 4.74
N PRO A 73 14.99 -4.11 5.11
CA PRO A 73 14.40 -4.24 6.45
C PRO A 73 15.39 -4.57 7.57
N ASP A 74 16.63 -4.95 7.23
CA ASP A 74 17.68 -5.36 8.17
C ASP A 74 18.77 -4.28 8.27
N SER A 75 18.58 -3.14 7.60
CA SER A 75 19.48 -1.99 7.69
C SER A 75 19.11 -1.12 8.90
N ASP A 76 20.06 -0.34 9.41
CA ASP A 76 19.87 0.52 10.59
C ASP A 76 18.65 1.47 10.48
N GLY A 77 18.19 1.79 9.25
CA GLY A 77 16.99 2.58 8.99
C GLY A 77 15.66 1.84 9.19
N ALA A 78 15.64 0.51 9.18
CA ALA A 78 14.41 -0.27 9.29
C ALA A 78 13.77 -0.25 10.68
N ASP A 79 14.58 -0.03 11.73
CA ASP A 79 14.10 0.17 13.11
C ASP A 79 13.25 1.44 13.27
N THR A 80 13.23 2.32 12.27
CA THR A 80 12.39 3.52 12.27
C THR A 80 10.96 3.28 11.79
N THR A 81 10.64 2.07 11.31
CA THR A 81 9.31 1.75 10.76
C THR A 81 8.21 1.91 11.83
N PRO A 82 7.25 2.84 11.65
CA PRO A 82 6.10 2.98 12.54
C PRO A 82 5.29 1.68 12.65
N ASP A 83 4.83 1.36 13.87
CA ASP A 83 4.09 0.11 14.15
C ASP A 83 2.87 -0.08 13.26
N MET A 84 2.20 1.01 12.88
CA MET A 84 1.04 0.98 11.99
C MET A 84 1.33 0.43 10.59
N PHE A 85 2.58 0.58 10.10
CA PHE A 85 2.97 0.11 8.78
C PHE A 85 3.54 -1.31 8.79
N LYS A 86 3.98 -1.82 9.95
CA LYS A 86 4.62 -3.15 10.04
C LYS A 86 3.78 -4.28 9.42
N PRO A 87 2.46 -4.41 9.70
CA PRO A 87 1.65 -5.46 9.08
C PRO A 87 1.58 -5.33 7.56
N LEU A 88 1.43 -4.10 7.06
CA LEU A 88 1.31 -3.82 5.63
C LEU A 88 2.64 -4.10 4.90
N ILE A 89 3.76 -3.62 5.45
CA ILE A 89 5.10 -3.88 4.92
C ILE A 89 5.39 -5.38 4.87
N GLN A 90 5.04 -6.11 5.94
CA GLN A 90 5.19 -7.56 5.96
C GLN A 90 4.35 -8.24 4.88
N ALA A 91 3.10 -7.79 4.65
CA ALA A 91 2.23 -8.33 3.61
C ALA A 91 2.79 -8.08 2.19
N ILE A 92 3.25 -6.85 1.91
CA ILE A 92 3.88 -6.47 0.64
C ILE A 92 5.11 -7.36 0.37
N ARG A 93 5.98 -7.53 1.36
CA ARG A 93 7.24 -8.28 1.22
C ARG A 93 7.03 -9.79 1.13
N SER A 94 6.08 -10.34 1.89
CA SER A 94 5.76 -11.77 1.84
C SER A 94 5.32 -12.18 0.43
N ARG A 95 4.63 -11.29 -0.27
CA ARG A 95 4.22 -11.51 -1.66
C ARG A 95 5.41 -11.57 -2.61
N TYR A 96 6.37 -10.64 -2.48
CA TYR A 96 7.58 -10.61 -3.30
C TYR A 96 8.45 -11.87 -3.15
N LEU A 97 8.58 -12.39 -1.92
CA LEU A 97 9.36 -13.60 -1.66
C LEU A 97 8.66 -14.90 -2.10
N SER A 98 7.37 -14.83 -2.45
CA SER A 98 6.57 -15.98 -2.89
C SER A 98 6.47 -16.13 -4.41
N THR A 99 6.92 -15.11 -5.15
CA THR A 99 7.09 -15.12 -6.62
C THR A 99 8.44 -15.68 -7.02
#